data_AF-A0A2E3PZ94-F1
#
_entry.id   AF-A0A2E3PZ94-F1
#
_cell.length_a   1.000
_cell.length_b   1.000
_cell.length_c   1.000
_cell.angle_alpha   90.00
_cell.angle_beta   90.00
_cell.angle_gamma   90.00
#
_symmetry.space_group_name_H-M   'P 1'
#
loop_
_entity.id
_entity.type
_entity.pdbx_description
1 polymer ?
#
loop_
_entity_poly.entity_id
_entity_poly.type
_entity_poly.pdbx_seq_one_letter_code
_entity_poly.pdbx_strand_id
1 'polypeptide(L)'
;MRISTLLGAGLATLVAGAATAEITGAYVVSYSVTAADFDGSDVTVNVQDLYLSSNDASDVALNVFNYTAGGDAASSYFQSFTGTGWQPTNLGGPFDTAALRQADSFVTIGGFDQGVAAPEQAPGAGAGTGLDPNFGGNSAAAPGALAGWYNGSPPSLNGQVGAVEGSDLGVLIGRFATVGDSDLTGGTLEVTWNQGLGTPGQQAGFTIVPAPGALALLGLAGIAGRRRRG
;
A
#
# COMPACT_ATOMS: atom_id res chain seq x y z
N MET A 1 61.43 -29.94 -29.90
CA MET A 1 59.96 -29.87 -29.89
C MET A 1 59.47 -29.89 -28.46
N ARG A 2 59.13 -28.73 -27.88
CA ARG A 2 58.28 -28.59 -26.68
C ARG A 2 57.53 -27.27 -26.82
N ILE A 3 56.21 -27.38 -26.96
CA ILE A 3 55.26 -26.29 -27.12
C ILE A 3 54.86 -25.85 -25.71
N SER A 4 55.09 -24.57 -25.39
CA SER A 4 54.65 -23.96 -24.14
C SER A 4 53.33 -23.24 -24.38
N THR A 5 52.25 -23.80 -23.83
CA THR A 5 50.89 -23.26 -23.83
C THR A 5 50.80 -22.05 -22.90
N LEU A 6 50.46 -20.87 -23.43
CA LEU A 6 50.11 -19.69 -22.65
C LEU A 6 48.61 -19.69 -22.38
N LEU A 7 48.23 -19.74 -21.10
CA LEU A 7 46.87 -19.56 -20.61
C LEU A 7 46.42 -18.11 -20.87
N GLY A 8 45.32 -17.94 -21.61
CA GLY A 8 44.62 -16.66 -21.73
C GLY A 8 43.76 -16.39 -20.50
N ALA A 9 44.03 -15.30 -19.79
CA ALA A 9 43.15 -14.77 -18.76
C ALA A 9 42.03 -13.95 -19.44
N GLY A 10 40.82 -14.48 -19.45
CA GLY A 10 39.63 -13.75 -19.90
C GLY A 10 39.17 -12.75 -18.85
N LEU A 11 39.18 -11.46 -19.20
CA LEU A 11 38.61 -10.39 -18.39
C LEU A 11 37.08 -10.50 -18.44
N ALA A 12 36.44 -10.88 -17.34
CA ALA A 12 34.98 -10.87 -17.23
C ALA A 12 34.50 -9.45 -16.92
N THR A 13 33.91 -8.78 -17.91
CA THR A 13 33.17 -7.53 -17.72
C THR A 13 31.86 -7.83 -16.98
N LEU A 14 31.80 -7.46 -15.70
CA LEU A 14 30.55 -7.38 -14.96
C LEU A 14 29.77 -6.17 -15.48
N VAL A 15 28.71 -6.44 -16.25
CA VAL A 15 27.71 -5.42 -16.57
C VAL A 15 26.89 -5.20 -15.30
N ALA A 16 27.18 -4.13 -14.56
CA ALA A 16 26.28 -3.66 -13.53
C ALA A 16 25.02 -3.14 -14.25
N GLY A 17 23.89 -3.84 -14.10
CA GLY A 17 22.60 -3.31 -14.50
C GLY A 17 22.33 -2.06 -13.69
N ALA A 18 22.14 -0.93 -14.35
CA ALA A 18 21.64 0.27 -13.67
C ALA A 18 20.22 -0.04 -13.18
N ALA A 19 19.97 0.06 -11.88
CA ALA A 19 18.61 0.05 -11.37
C ALA A 19 17.88 1.25 -11.98
N THR A 20 16.83 1.00 -12.75
CA THR A 20 15.90 2.02 -13.22
C THR A 20 14.97 2.39 -12.08
N ALA A 21 14.73 3.69 -11.89
CA ALA A 21 13.72 4.19 -10.97
C ALA A 21 12.36 3.60 -11.31
N GLU A 22 11.74 2.94 -10.34
CA GLU A 22 10.62 2.07 -10.61
C GLU A 22 9.82 1.76 -9.34
N ILE A 23 8.49 1.83 -9.49
CA ILE A 23 7.57 1.15 -8.58
C ILE A 23 7.72 -0.35 -8.82
N THR A 24 8.11 -1.09 -7.77
CA THR A 24 8.53 -2.49 -7.87
C THR A 24 7.45 -3.49 -7.46
N GLY A 25 6.36 -3.04 -6.85
CA GLY A 25 5.32 -3.94 -6.35
C GLY A 25 4.19 -3.26 -5.60
N ALA A 26 3.18 -4.06 -5.24
CA ALA A 26 2.08 -3.68 -4.37
C ALA A 26 1.95 -4.72 -3.24
N TYR A 27 1.79 -4.26 -2.01
CA TYR A 27 1.74 -5.15 -0.85
C TYR A 27 0.82 -4.62 0.25
N VAL A 28 0.40 -5.51 1.15
CA VAL A 28 -0.40 -5.15 2.33
C VAL A 28 0.34 -5.38 3.63
N VAL A 29 0.16 -4.45 4.56
CA VAL A 29 0.50 -4.59 5.98
C VAL A 29 -0.79 -4.76 6.75
N SER A 30 -0.93 -5.87 7.45
CA SER A 30 -2.16 -6.22 8.17
C SER A 30 -1.96 -6.17 9.67
N TYR A 31 -2.89 -5.54 10.40
CA TYR A 31 -2.87 -5.44 11.86
C TYR A 31 -4.28 -5.26 12.41
N SER A 32 -4.47 -5.51 13.71
CA SER A 32 -5.78 -5.32 14.36
C SER A 32 -5.82 -4.02 15.14
N VAL A 33 -6.93 -3.31 15.03
CA VAL A 33 -7.22 -2.07 15.75
C VAL A 33 -8.52 -2.24 16.52
N THR A 34 -8.51 -1.83 17.79
CA THR A 34 -9.73 -1.54 18.56
C THR A 34 -9.77 -0.04 18.84
N ALA A 35 -10.82 0.64 18.38
CA ALA A 35 -10.93 2.09 18.49
C ALA A 35 -12.38 2.52 18.73
N ALA A 36 -12.55 3.60 19.50
CA ALA A 36 -13.86 4.20 19.72
C ALA A 36 -14.31 5.02 18.52
N ASP A 37 -15.55 4.81 18.07
CA ASP A 37 -16.20 5.61 17.04
C ASP A 37 -16.97 6.80 17.64
N PHE A 38 -17.61 7.60 16.79
CA PHE A 38 -18.26 8.87 17.17
C PHE A 38 -19.35 8.72 18.25
N ASP A 39 -20.03 7.57 18.30
CA ASP A 39 -21.05 7.28 19.31
C ASP A 39 -20.48 6.78 20.65
N GLY A 40 -19.14 6.64 20.73
CA GLY A 40 -18.41 6.14 21.88
C GLY A 40 -18.36 4.60 21.99
N SER A 41 -18.91 3.88 21.01
CA SER A 41 -18.77 2.42 20.94
C SER A 41 -17.41 2.03 20.38
N ASP A 42 -16.82 0.97 20.92
CA ASP A 42 -15.59 0.41 20.37
C ASP A 42 -15.88 -0.51 19.18
N VAL A 43 -15.12 -0.33 18.11
CA VAL A 43 -15.05 -1.26 16.99
C VAL A 43 -13.69 -1.96 16.97
N THR A 44 -13.69 -3.27 16.75
CA THR A 44 -12.47 -4.04 16.48
C THR A 44 -12.46 -4.48 15.03
N VAL A 45 -11.43 -4.07 14.30
CA VAL A 45 -11.26 -4.37 12.87
C VAL A 45 -9.89 -5.01 12.60
N ASN A 46 -9.82 -5.78 11.51
CA ASN A 46 -8.59 -6.09 10.82
C ASN A 46 -8.35 -5.02 9.76
N VAL A 47 -7.25 -4.26 9.90
CA VAL A 47 -6.83 -3.23 8.97
C VAL A 47 -5.80 -3.81 8.01
N GLN A 48 -5.98 -3.57 6.72
CA GLN A 48 -5.01 -3.87 5.67
C GLN A 48 -4.64 -2.57 4.97
N ASP A 49 -3.45 -2.05 5.29
CA ASP A 49 -2.89 -0.90 4.60
C ASP A 49 -2.19 -1.36 3.32
N LEU A 50 -2.68 -0.89 2.18
CA LEU A 50 -2.17 -1.20 0.85
C LEU A 50 -1.13 -0.16 0.44
N TYR A 51 0.07 -0.65 0.13
CA TYR A 51 1.23 0.15 -0.26
C TYR A 51 1.71 -0.22 -1.65
N LEU A 52 2.38 0.74 -2.29
CA LEU A 52 3.30 0.49 -3.39
C LEU A 52 4.74 0.51 -2.86
N SER A 53 5.60 -0.38 -3.36
CA SER A 53 7.05 -0.33 -3.10
C SER A 53 7.79 0.32 -4.27
N SER A 54 8.91 0.97 -3.99
CA SER A 54 9.79 1.59 -5.00
C SER A 54 11.25 1.25 -4.72
N ASN A 55 12.12 1.45 -5.71
CA ASN A 55 13.57 1.41 -5.57
C ASN A 55 14.26 2.79 -5.72
N ASP A 56 13.50 3.87 -5.93
CA ASP A 56 14.02 5.24 -6.10
C ASP A 56 13.16 6.26 -5.34
N ALA A 57 13.80 7.01 -4.44
CA ALA A 57 13.14 8.02 -3.62
C ALA A 57 12.55 9.18 -4.44
N SER A 58 12.88 9.30 -5.72
CA SER A 58 12.35 10.29 -6.65
C SER A 58 10.98 9.91 -7.21
N ASP A 59 10.55 8.65 -7.06
CA ASP A 59 9.27 8.19 -7.60
C ASP A 59 8.07 8.87 -6.93
N VAL A 60 7.07 9.20 -7.75
CA VAL A 60 5.81 9.79 -7.33
C VAL A 60 4.67 8.99 -7.96
N ALA A 61 3.91 8.27 -7.15
CA ALA A 61 2.68 7.62 -7.58
C ALA A 61 1.65 8.68 -7.99
N LEU A 62 0.97 8.45 -9.11
CA LEU A 62 0.01 9.40 -9.68
C LEU A 62 -1.42 8.86 -9.63
N ASN A 63 -1.61 7.57 -9.96
CA ASN A 63 -2.90 6.93 -9.93
C ASN A 63 -2.78 5.41 -9.80
N VAL A 64 -3.86 4.82 -9.31
CA VAL A 64 -4.18 3.40 -9.36
C VAL A 64 -5.43 3.23 -10.19
N PHE A 65 -5.48 2.22 -11.05
CA PHE A 65 -6.63 1.93 -11.90
C PHE A 65 -6.73 0.42 -12.16
N ASN A 66 -7.85 -0.01 -12.74
CA ASN A 66 -8.16 -1.42 -12.96
C ASN A 66 -8.06 -2.30 -11.70
N TYR A 67 -8.34 -1.73 -10.52
CA TYR A 67 -8.33 -2.47 -9.28
C TYR A 67 -9.37 -3.60 -9.31
N THR A 68 -8.91 -4.79 -8.98
CA THR A 68 -9.73 -5.98 -8.80
C THR A 68 -9.38 -6.60 -7.46
N ALA A 69 -10.37 -6.75 -6.60
CA ALA A 69 -10.20 -7.31 -5.27
C ALA A 69 -9.79 -8.79 -5.33
N GLY A 70 -9.04 -9.25 -4.33
CA GLY A 70 -8.70 -10.66 -4.16
C GLY A 70 -9.94 -11.53 -3.91
N GLY A 71 -9.80 -12.85 -4.07
CA GLY A 71 -10.92 -13.79 -3.90
C GLY A 71 -11.50 -13.81 -2.48
N ASP A 72 -10.67 -13.51 -1.48
CA ASP A 72 -11.04 -13.46 -0.06
C ASP A 72 -11.23 -12.02 0.46
N ALA A 73 -11.31 -11.04 -0.45
CA ALA A 73 -11.56 -9.65 -0.09
C ALA A 73 -13.00 -9.46 0.41
N ALA A 74 -13.20 -8.54 1.35
CA ALA A 74 -14.53 -8.29 1.87
C ALA A 74 -15.45 -7.63 0.85
N SER A 75 -16.73 -7.95 0.94
CA SER A 75 -17.81 -7.28 0.20
C SER A 75 -18.32 -6.02 0.90
N SER A 76 -17.90 -5.80 2.15
CA SER A 76 -18.20 -4.61 2.94
C SER A 76 -17.03 -4.27 3.84
N TYR A 77 -16.54 -3.04 3.73
CA TYR A 77 -15.49 -2.51 4.59
C TYR A 77 -16.06 -1.57 5.64
N PHE A 78 -15.36 -1.46 6.77
CA PHE A 78 -15.73 -0.55 7.84
C PHE A 78 -15.48 0.89 7.40
N GLN A 79 -16.48 1.74 7.63
CA GLN A 79 -16.45 3.18 7.45
C GLN A 79 -16.82 3.78 8.80
N SER A 80 -15.97 4.64 9.37
CA SER A 80 -16.29 5.32 10.63
C SER A 80 -17.54 6.18 10.44
N PHE A 81 -18.34 6.38 11.48
CA PHE A 81 -19.54 7.22 11.37
C PHE A 81 -19.26 8.62 10.79
N THR A 82 -18.10 9.19 11.11
CA THR A 82 -17.64 10.49 10.61
C THR A 82 -16.81 10.40 9.32
N GLY A 83 -16.46 9.19 8.88
CA GLY A 83 -15.81 8.90 7.61
C GLY A 83 -16.85 8.45 6.58
N THR A 84 -17.09 9.25 5.54
CA THR A 84 -18.06 8.85 4.50
C THR A 84 -17.40 8.74 3.14
N GLY A 85 -17.58 7.58 2.52
CA GLY A 85 -17.07 7.30 1.19
C GLY A 85 -15.60 6.88 1.19
N TRP A 86 -14.99 6.86 0.01
CA TRP A 86 -13.68 6.23 -0.17
C TRP A 86 -12.51 7.22 -0.16
N GLN A 87 -12.76 8.47 0.21
CA GLN A 87 -11.73 9.48 0.37
C GLN A 87 -11.38 9.66 1.85
N PRO A 88 -10.14 10.03 2.18
CA PRO A 88 -9.80 10.46 3.52
C PRO A 88 -10.60 11.71 3.89
N THR A 89 -11.29 11.68 5.02
CA THR A 89 -12.28 12.71 5.38
C THR A 89 -12.11 13.32 6.76
N ASN A 90 -11.05 12.99 7.50
CA ASN A 90 -10.79 13.63 8.79
C ASN A 90 -10.65 15.16 8.65
N LEU A 91 -11.64 15.88 9.16
CA LEU A 91 -11.70 17.35 9.20
C LEU A 91 -11.13 17.92 10.51
N GLY A 92 -10.76 17.07 11.46
CA GLY A 92 -10.35 17.47 12.80
C GLY A 92 -11.53 17.85 13.71
N GLY A 93 -11.18 18.41 14.88
CA GLY A 93 -12.15 18.94 15.83
C GLY A 93 -13.12 17.87 16.34
N PRO A 94 -14.44 18.12 16.38
CA PRO A 94 -15.40 17.18 16.96
C PRO A 94 -15.56 15.89 16.13
N PHE A 95 -15.09 15.86 14.89
CA PHE A 95 -15.19 14.70 14.00
C PHE A 95 -13.92 13.84 14.00
N ASP A 96 -12.90 14.23 14.75
CA ASP A 96 -11.65 13.49 14.89
C ASP A 96 -11.82 12.35 15.91
N THR A 97 -12.25 11.18 15.44
CA THR A 97 -12.44 9.98 16.28
C THR A 97 -11.28 9.00 16.10
N ALA A 98 -11.04 8.14 17.10
CA ALA A 98 -10.01 7.11 16.99
C ALA A 98 -10.32 6.14 15.85
N ALA A 99 -11.60 5.75 15.68
CA ALA A 99 -12.04 4.92 14.57
C ALA A 99 -11.78 5.59 13.21
N LEU A 100 -12.05 6.90 13.06
CA LEU A 100 -11.76 7.62 11.83
C LEU A 100 -10.27 7.62 11.48
N ARG A 101 -9.41 7.84 12.49
CA ARG A 101 -7.95 7.91 12.31
C ARG A 101 -7.32 6.57 11.95
N GLN A 102 -7.81 5.49 12.57
CA GLN A 102 -7.10 4.21 12.62
C GLN A 102 -7.84 3.06 11.93
N ALA A 103 -9.17 3.10 11.90
CA ALA A 103 -10.00 1.99 11.45
C ALA A 103 -10.78 2.29 10.16
N ASP A 104 -10.94 3.56 9.76
CA ASP A 104 -11.71 3.93 8.57
C ASP A 104 -11.10 3.38 7.27
N SER A 105 -11.94 2.91 6.34
CA SER A 105 -11.49 2.45 5.03
C SER A 105 -11.51 3.58 4.01
N PHE A 106 -10.44 3.74 3.26
CA PHE A 106 -10.33 4.78 2.25
C PHE A 106 -9.26 4.40 1.24
N VAL A 107 -9.23 5.07 0.10
CA VAL A 107 -8.10 5.04 -0.84
C VAL A 107 -7.41 6.40 -0.86
N THR A 108 -6.14 6.41 -1.26
CA THR A 108 -5.36 7.63 -1.35
C THR A 108 -4.20 7.48 -2.32
N ILE A 109 -3.49 8.57 -2.61
CA ILE A 109 -2.19 8.54 -3.29
C ILE A 109 -1.21 9.29 -2.39
N GLY A 110 -0.77 8.59 -1.33
CA GLY A 110 0.05 9.13 -0.25
C GLY A 110 -0.59 10.32 0.49
N GLY A 111 0.23 11.29 0.90
CA GLY A 111 -0.24 12.40 1.76
C GLY A 111 -0.49 11.99 3.21
N PHE A 112 0.17 10.92 3.67
CA PHE A 112 0.17 10.42 5.05
C PHE A 112 1.61 10.42 5.59
N ASP A 113 1.73 10.34 6.91
CA ASP A 113 3.04 10.28 7.56
C ASP A 113 3.83 9.06 7.10
N GLN A 114 5.12 9.28 6.84
CA GLN A 114 6.09 8.27 6.44
C GLN A 114 7.06 7.99 7.59
N GLY A 115 7.69 6.81 7.58
CA GLY A 115 8.61 6.36 8.62
C GLY A 115 7.91 5.97 9.93
N VAL A 116 6.59 5.79 9.90
CA VAL A 116 5.77 5.36 11.03
C VAL A 116 5.06 4.06 10.70
N ALA A 117 4.88 3.20 11.71
CA ALA A 117 4.00 2.04 11.61
C ALA A 117 2.53 2.51 11.77
N ALA A 118 1.61 1.92 11.00
CA ALA A 118 0.19 2.22 11.03
C ALA A 118 -0.14 3.74 10.98
N PRO A 119 0.12 4.43 9.86
CA PRO A 119 -0.08 5.88 9.75
C PRO A 119 -1.54 6.28 10.00
N GLU A 120 -1.77 7.33 10.76
CA GLU A 120 -3.14 7.78 11.06
C GLU A 120 -3.68 8.74 9.99
N GLN A 121 -5.00 8.70 9.77
CA GLN A 121 -5.69 9.73 9.00
C GLN A 121 -5.78 11.02 9.81
N ALA A 122 -4.67 11.75 9.93
CA ALA A 122 -4.64 13.08 10.55
C ALA A 122 -5.52 14.07 9.76
N PRO A 123 -5.98 15.18 10.37
CA PRO A 123 -6.77 16.18 9.66
C PRO A 123 -6.08 16.69 8.39
N GLY A 124 -6.73 16.52 7.23
CA GLY A 124 -6.18 16.88 5.92
C GLY A 124 -5.23 15.85 5.28
N ALA A 125 -4.97 14.71 5.92
CA ALA A 125 -4.20 13.61 5.32
C ALA A 125 -4.88 13.14 4.02
N GLY A 126 -4.07 12.83 3.00
CA GLY A 126 -4.55 12.36 1.71
C GLY A 126 -5.47 13.33 0.95
N ALA A 127 -5.49 14.61 1.33
CA ALA A 127 -6.28 15.64 0.66
C ALA A 127 -5.99 15.70 -0.85
N GLY A 128 -7.05 15.87 -1.63
CA GLY A 128 -6.95 15.89 -3.10
C GLY A 128 -6.96 14.50 -3.75
N THR A 129 -7.25 13.42 -3.02
CA THR A 129 -7.52 12.11 -3.63
C THR A 129 -8.77 12.20 -4.50
N GLY A 130 -8.69 11.84 -5.78
CA GLY A 130 -9.82 11.70 -6.70
C GLY A 130 -10.23 10.24 -6.85
N LEU A 131 -11.53 9.99 -7.01
CA LEU A 131 -12.10 8.64 -7.20
C LEU A 131 -12.63 8.47 -8.62
N ASP A 132 -12.46 7.27 -9.17
CA ASP A 132 -13.14 6.82 -10.37
C ASP A 132 -14.63 6.54 -10.09
N PRO A 133 -15.55 6.77 -11.05
CA PRO A 133 -16.98 6.49 -10.88
C PRO A 133 -17.33 5.05 -10.47
N ASN A 134 -16.48 4.06 -10.76
CA ASN A 134 -16.69 2.66 -10.37
C ASN A 134 -16.65 2.45 -8.85
N PHE A 135 -16.29 3.45 -8.04
CA PHE A 135 -16.47 3.39 -6.59
C PHE A 135 -17.93 3.44 -6.13
N GLY A 136 -18.90 3.79 -6.98
CA GLY A 136 -20.32 3.72 -6.63
C GLY A 136 -20.82 4.79 -5.64
N GLY A 137 -19.99 5.77 -5.30
CA GLY A 137 -20.33 6.93 -4.45
C GLY A 137 -20.13 6.69 -2.95
N ASN A 138 -20.54 7.68 -2.13
CA ASN A 138 -20.25 7.70 -0.69
C ASN A 138 -20.86 6.55 0.13
N SER A 139 -21.87 5.86 -0.40
CA SER A 139 -22.55 4.75 0.29
C SER A 139 -22.09 3.36 -0.18
N ALA A 140 -21.09 3.29 -1.06
CA ALA A 140 -20.61 2.01 -1.54
C ALA A 140 -19.84 1.25 -0.46
N ALA A 141 -20.27 0.01 -0.19
CA ALA A 141 -19.68 -0.82 0.86
C ALA A 141 -18.28 -1.35 0.50
N ALA A 142 -17.94 -1.41 -0.79
CA ALA A 142 -16.65 -1.84 -1.33
C ALA A 142 -16.37 -1.12 -2.66
N PRO A 143 -15.10 -1.02 -3.09
CA PRO A 143 -14.79 -0.55 -4.44
C PRO A 143 -15.46 -1.46 -5.49
N GLY A 144 -16.02 -0.87 -6.53
CA GLY A 144 -16.54 -1.65 -7.66
C GLY A 144 -15.43 -2.31 -8.47
N ALA A 145 -15.82 -3.19 -9.38
CA ALA A 145 -14.89 -3.82 -10.30
C ALA A 145 -14.18 -2.76 -11.16
N LEU A 146 -12.87 -2.94 -11.36
CA LEU A 146 -12.03 -2.02 -12.14
C LEU A 146 -12.05 -0.58 -11.58
N ALA A 147 -12.19 -0.43 -10.28
CA ALA A 147 -12.10 0.86 -9.63
C ALA A 147 -10.70 1.48 -9.79
N GLY A 148 -10.64 2.79 -9.66
CA GLY A 148 -9.40 3.56 -9.72
C GLY A 148 -9.47 4.80 -8.86
N TRP A 149 -8.32 5.31 -8.48
CA TRP A 149 -8.18 6.55 -7.72
C TRP A 149 -6.86 7.21 -8.08
N TYR A 150 -6.79 8.53 -7.90
CA TYR A 150 -5.72 9.33 -8.44
C TYR A 150 -5.41 10.54 -7.57
N ASN A 151 -4.24 11.13 -7.77
CA ASN A 151 -3.96 12.46 -7.26
C ASN A 151 -4.78 13.47 -8.06
N GLY A 152 -5.89 13.95 -7.49
CA GLY A 152 -6.83 14.88 -8.11
C GLY A 152 -6.46 16.34 -7.97
N SER A 153 -5.33 16.68 -7.34
CA SER A 153 -4.82 18.05 -7.25
C SER A 153 -3.36 18.17 -7.72
N PRO A 154 -3.02 17.72 -8.95
CA PRO A 154 -1.70 17.92 -9.51
C PRO A 154 -1.48 19.41 -9.90
N PRO A 155 -0.23 19.94 -9.87
CA PRO A 155 1.00 19.26 -9.44
C PRO A 155 1.15 19.26 -7.91
N SER A 156 1.27 18.08 -7.30
CA SER A 156 1.61 17.91 -5.88
C SER A 156 2.47 16.67 -5.67
N LEU A 157 3.12 16.58 -4.51
CA LEU A 157 4.02 15.47 -4.14
C LEU A 157 3.36 14.48 -3.16
N ASN A 158 2.03 14.42 -3.09
CA ASN A 158 1.35 13.51 -2.16
C ASN A 158 1.78 12.05 -2.36
N GLY A 159 1.93 11.62 -3.62
CA GLY A 159 2.36 10.27 -3.97
C GLY A 159 3.86 10.02 -3.91
N GLN A 160 4.67 10.97 -3.41
CA GLN A 160 6.12 10.79 -3.29
C GLN A 160 6.44 9.62 -2.38
N VAL A 161 7.25 8.69 -2.87
CA VAL A 161 7.67 7.53 -2.09
C VAL A 161 8.67 7.95 -1.01
N GLY A 162 8.69 7.18 0.07
CA GLY A 162 9.73 7.22 1.08
C GLY A 162 9.53 6.11 2.10
N ALA A 163 10.12 6.24 3.29
CA ALA A 163 10.16 5.13 4.24
C ALA A 163 8.75 4.72 4.68
N VAL A 164 8.42 3.44 4.58
CA VAL A 164 7.12 2.89 4.98
C VAL A 164 7.30 1.54 5.67
N GLU A 165 6.26 1.05 6.33
CA GLU A 165 6.30 -0.30 6.88
C GLU A 165 6.30 -1.35 5.74
N GLY A 166 7.13 -2.39 5.86
CA GLY A 166 7.23 -3.47 4.88
C GLY A 166 8.15 -3.21 3.68
N SER A 167 8.63 -1.97 3.47
CA SER A 167 9.62 -1.64 2.41
C SER A 167 10.46 -0.40 2.76
N ASP A 168 11.70 -0.34 2.26
CA ASP A 168 12.58 0.82 2.46
C ASP A 168 12.03 2.10 1.80
N LEU A 169 11.35 1.93 0.65
CA LEU A 169 10.70 3.02 -0.09
C LEU A 169 9.33 2.55 -0.57
N GLY A 170 8.32 3.38 -0.34
CA GLY A 170 6.97 3.13 -0.77
C GLY A 170 6.01 4.26 -0.45
N VAL A 171 4.74 4.04 -0.72
CA VAL A 171 3.68 5.02 -0.47
C VAL A 171 2.35 4.32 -0.18
N LEU A 172 1.62 4.82 0.82
CA LEU A 172 0.28 4.33 1.15
C LEU A 172 -0.68 4.70 0.02
N ILE A 173 -1.44 3.73 -0.48
CA ILE A 173 -2.45 3.93 -1.53
C ILE A 173 -3.87 3.55 -1.10
N GLY A 174 -4.03 2.97 0.09
CA GLY A 174 -5.34 2.77 0.69
C GLY A 174 -5.28 2.02 2.00
N ARG A 175 -6.39 2.09 2.74
CA ARG A 175 -6.66 1.36 3.97
C ARG A 175 -7.98 0.62 3.79
N PHE A 176 -7.98 -0.66 4.11
CA PHE A 176 -9.15 -1.52 4.01
C PHE A 176 -9.35 -2.24 5.34
N ALA A 177 -10.36 -1.82 6.07
CA ALA A 177 -10.66 -2.35 7.40
C ALA A 177 -11.91 -3.20 7.38
N THR A 178 -11.88 -4.35 8.05
CA THR A 178 -13.02 -5.27 8.09
C THR A 178 -13.32 -5.73 9.51
N VAL A 179 -14.61 -5.86 9.81
CA VAL A 179 -15.06 -6.62 10.98
C VAL A 179 -15.04 -8.10 10.59
N GLY A 180 -14.10 -8.84 11.16
CA GLY A 180 -13.83 -10.24 10.79
C GLY A 180 -12.72 -10.38 9.75
N ASP A 181 -12.51 -11.62 9.32
CA ASP A 181 -11.40 -12.00 8.46
C ASP A 181 -11.68 -11.67 7.00
N SER A 182 -10.73 -10.99 6.37
CA SER A 182 -10.67 -10.76 4.92
C SER A 182 -9.21 -10.60 4.52
N ASP A 183 -8.92 -10.81 3.25
CA ASP A 183 -7.57 -10.68 2.71
C ASP A 183 -7.60 -10.01 1.34
N LEU A 184 -6.82 -8.95 1.18
CA LEU A 184 -6.64 -8.27 -0.10
C LEU A 184 -5.66 -8.98 -1.03
N THR A 185 -4.86 -9.92 -0.51
CA THR A 185 -3.82 -10.59 -1.30
C THR A 185 -4.41 -11.35 -2.49
N GLY A 186 -3.63 -11.43 -3.57
CA GLY A 186 -4.10 -11.97 -4.84
C GLY A 186 -4.98 -11.01 -5.65
N GLY A 187 -5.42 -9.89 -5.08
CA GLY A 187 -6.00 -8.78 -5.84
C GLY A 187 -4.97 -8.19 -6.82
N THR A 188 -5.46 -7.48 -7.83
CA THR A 188 -4.61 -6.87 -8.86
C THR A 188 -4.95 -5.39 -9.04
N LEU A 189 -3.95 -4.61 -9.42
CA LEU A 189 -4.12 -3.20 -9.75
C LEU A 189 -3.08 -2.79 -10.78
N GLU A 190 -3.33 -1.69 -11.48
CA GLU A 190 -2.35 -1.03 -12.32
C GLU A 190 -2.06 0.35 -11.76
N VAL A 191 -0.82 0.81 -11.94
CA VAL A 191 -0.32 2.05 -11.35
C VAL A 191 0.34 2.88 -12.43
N THR A 192 0.13 4.20 -12.37
CA THR A 192 0.98 5.15 -13.08
C THR A 192 1.83 5.94 -12.08
N TRP A 193 3.12 6.09 -12.34
CA TRP A 193 4.04 6.92 -11.55
C TRP A 193 4.97 7.74 -12.46
N ASN A 194 5.71 8.68 -11.88
CA ASN A 194 6.79 9.39 -12.56
C ASN A 194 7.93 9.72 -11.58
N GLN A 195 8.98 10.40 -12.04
CA GLN A 195 10.13 10.80 -11.21
C GLN A 195 10.01 12.27 -10.76
N GLY A 196 8.81 12.67 -10.30
CA GLY A 196 8.53 14.04 -9.87
C GLY A 196 7.97 14.95 -10.95
N LEU A 197 7.77 16.23 -10.60
CA LEU A 197 6.99 17.16 -11.42
C LEU A 197 7.59 17.37 -12.81
N GLY A 198 6.73 17.23 -13.84
CA GLY A 198 7.11 17.46 -15.24
C GLY A 198 7.86 16.31 -15.91
N THR A 199 8.08 15.19 -15.22
CA THR A 199 8.69 13.98 -15.81
C THR A 199 7.64 13.09 -16.49
N PRO A 200 8.02 12.34 -17.55
CA PRO A 200 7.11 11.40 -18.22
C PRO A 200 6.60 10.32 -17.26
N GLY A 201 5.35 9.90 -17.46
CA GLY A 201 4.75 8.81 -16.71
C GLY A 201 5.22 7.43 -17.18
N GLN A 202 5.31 6.50 -16.24
CA GLN A 202 5.49 5.06 -16.42
C GLN A 202 4.29 4.33 -15.84
N GLN A 203 4.06 3.09 -16.30
CA GLN A 203 2.90 2.31 -15.90
C GLN A 203 3.20 0.81 -15.88
N ALA A 204 2.63 0.11 -14.89
CA ALA A 204 2.70 -1.34 -14.77
C ALA A 204 1.53 -1.89 -13.94
N GLY A 205 1.28 -3.19 -14.09
CA GLY A 205 0.33 -3.95 -13.30
C GLY A 205 1.02 -4.77 -12.21
N PHE A 206 0.37 -4.89 -11.05
CA PHE A 206 0.89 -5.61 -9.89
C PHE A 206 -0.18 -6.49 -9.25
N THR A 207 0.27 -7.62 -8.71
CA THR A 207 -0.53 -8.45 -7.80
C THR A 207 -0.20 -8.05 -6.37
N ILE A 208 -1.22 -7.90 -5.54
CA ILE A 208 -1.10 -7.57 -4.13
C ILE A 208 -0.58 -8.79 -3.38
N VAL A 209 0.54 -8.64 -2.68
CA VAL A 209 1.16 -9.69 -1.86
C VAL A 209 1.23 -9.27 -0.38
N PRO A 210 1.43 -10.21 0.56
CA PRO A 210 1.76 -9.84 1.94
C PRO A 210 3.07 -9.04 1.98
N ALA A 211 3.20 -8.12 2.95
CA ALA A 211 4.45 -7.41 3.17
C ALA A 211 5.65 -8.39 3.26
N PRO A 212 6.80 -8.09 2.63
CA PRO A 212 7.98 -8.98 2.59
C PRO A 212 8.45 -9.54 3.94
N GLY A 213 8.21 -8.83 5.05
CA GLY A 213 8.52 -9.29 6.41
C GLY A 213 7.51 -10.25 7.06
N ALA A 214 6.27 -10.29 6.59
CA ALA A 214 5.20 -11.12 7.18
C ALA A 214 5.44 -12.62 6.95
N LEU A 215 6.04 -13.00 5.81
CA LEU A 215 6.38 -14.39 5.49
C LEU A 215 7.54 -14.92 6.36
N ALA A 216 8.48 -14.06 6.76
CA ALA A 216 9.61 -14.45 7.60
C ALA A 216 9.18 -14.82 9.04
N LEU A 217 8.16 -14.16 9.57
CA LEU A 217 7.63 -14.44 10.91
C LEU A 217 6.93 -15.81 10.98
N LEU A 218 6.21 -16.19 9.92
CA LEU A 218 5.57 -17.51 9.81
C LEU A 218 6.62 -18.64 9.74
N GLY A 219 7.72 -18.41 9.00
CA GLY A 219 8.85 -19.34 8.94
C GLY A 219 9.56 -19.54 10.29
N LEU A 220 9.68 -18.47 11.09
CA LEU A 220 10.33 -18.54 12.41
C LEU A 220 9.43 -19.21 13.46
N ALA A 221 8.12 -18.97 13.44
CA ALA A 221 7.15 -19.63 14.31
C ALA A 221 7.13 -21.16 14.09
N GLY A 222 7.29 -21.61 12.84
CA GLY A 222 7.38 -23.04 12.51
C GLY A 222 8.63 -23.76 13.06
N ILE A 223 9.72 -23.03 13.29
CA ILE A 223 10.99 -23.60 13.79
C ILE A 223 11.01 -23.70 15.32
N ALA A 224 10.30 -22.81 16.03
CA ALA A 224 10.23 -22.82 17.50
C ALA A 224 9.46 -24.04 18.08
N GLY A 225 8.63 -24.71 17.28
CA GLY A 225 7.77 -25.82 17.74
C GLY A 225 8.42 -27.21 17.78
N ARG A 226 9.59 -27.42 17.17
CA ARG A 226 10.17 -28.77 17.06
C ARG A 226 11.02 -29.14 18.28
N ARG A 227 10.42 -29.22 19.47
CA ARG A 227 11.02 -29.96 20.59
C ARG A 227 10.86 -31.45 20.36
N ARG A 228 11.94 -32.07 19.91
CA ARG A 228 12.14 -33.52 19.80
C ARG A 228 11.91 -34.13 21.20
N ARG A 229 10.79 -34.82 21.40
CA ARG A 229 10.61 -35.73 22.53
C ARG A 229 11.49 -36.95 22.27
N GLY A 230 12.55 -37.09 23.05
CA GLY A 230 13.29 -38.33 23.25
C GLY A 230 12.80 -39.03 24.52
#